data_AF-A0A0F5ZRN9-F1
#
_entry.id   AF-A0A0F5ZRN9-F1
#
_cell.length_a   1.000
_cell.length_b   1.000
_cell.length_c   1.000
_cell.angle_alpha   90.00
_cell.angle_beta   90.00
_cell.angle_gamma   90.00
#
_symmetry.space_group_name_H-M   'P 1'
#
loop_
_entity.id
_entity.type
_entity.pdbx_description
1 polymer ?
#
loop_
_entity_poly.entity_id
_entity_poly.type
_entity_poly.pdbx_seq_one_letter_code
_entity_poly.pdbx_strand_id
1 'polypeptide(L)'
;MRYLVVKSIIITSALVSGFAFAAKDQLGEVVTERNESICKQKFTQELFTQQRIFSSDRNGSDKRRIAERKIEAARQKYNDTASFCDAYDELLTFNPETLDRRPGDAQFD
;
A
#
# COMPACT_ATOMS: atom_id res chain seq x y z
N MET A 1 41.17 59.46 -16.28
CA MET A 1 41.49 58.28 -17.11
C MET A 1 40.19 57.83 -17.77
N ARG A 2 40.22 57.62 -19.09
CA ARG A 2 39.15 57.00 -19.87
C ARG A 2 39.20 55.48 -19.70
N TYR A 3 38.21 54.79 -20.27
CA TYR A 3 38.02 53.34 -20.43
C TYR A 3 37.24 52.65 -19.29
N LEU A 4 36.21 51.84 -19.53
CA LEU A 4 35.35 51.56 -20.68
C LEU A 4 34.23 50.66 -20.11
N VAL A 5 32.99 50.90 -20.50
CA VAL A 5 31.81 50.10 -20.19
C VAL A 5 31.82 48.83 -21.05
N VAL A 6 31.72 47.64 -20.46
CA VAL A 6 31.24 46.41 -21.15
C VAL A 6 30.51 45.55 -20.10
N LYS A 7 29.19 45.75 -19.95
CA LYS A 7 28.11 44.91 -20.51
C LYS A 7 28.08 43.46 -20.00
N SER A 8 27.19 43.27 -19.03
CA SER A 8 26.30 42.14 -18.76
C SER A 8 26.46 40.89 -19.63
N ILE A 9 26.66 39.74 -18.98
CA ILE A 9 26.16 38.45 -19.46
C ILE A 9 25.39 37.81 -18.31
N ILE A 10 24.07 37.99 -18.35
CA ILE A 10 23.11 37.23 -17.56
C ILE A 10 23.05 35.85 -18.21
N ILE A 11 23.55 34.82 -17.53
CA ILE A 11 23.37 33.43 -17.97
C ILE A 11 22.04 32.96 -17.38
N THR A 12 20.97 33.18 -18.13
CA THR A 12 19.67 32.54 -17.93
C THR A 12 19.76 31.07 -18.36
N SER A 13 20.00 30.16 -17.42
CA SER A 13 19.80 28.73 -17.64
C SER A 13 18.37 28.35 -17.27
N ALA A 14 17.47 28.46 -18.25
CA ALA A 14 16.15 27.86 -18.19
C ALA A 14 16.26 26.37 -18.49
N LEU A 15 16.24 25.52 -17.45
CA LEU A 15 15.95 24.09 -17.58
C LEU A 15 14.48 23.87 -17.25
N VAL A 16 13.65 23.93 -18.28
CA VAL A 16 12.25 23.48 -18.23
C VAL A 16 12.26 21.96 -18.29
N SER A 17 12.25 21.31 -17.12
CA SER A 17 11.86 19.90 -17.04
C SER A 17 10.34 19.83 -16.92
N GLY A 18 9.67 19.82 -18.07
CA GLY A 18 8.25 19.50 -18.14
C GLY A 18 8.04 18.04 -17.78
N PHE A 19 7.45 17.77 -16.62
CA PHE A 19 6.90 16.46 -16.32
C PHE A 19 5.57 16.33 -17.08
N ALA A 20 5.60 15.63 -18.21
CA ALA A 20 4.39 15.17 -18.88
C ALA A 20 3.79 14.03 -18.03
N PHE A 21 2.74 14.33 -17.26
CA PHE A 21 1.89 13.28 -16.68
C PHE A 21 1.07 12.67 -17.83
N ALA A 22 1.43 11.44 -18.20
CA ALA A 22 0.72 10.64 -19.17
C ALA A 22 -0.74 10.42 -18.75
N ALA A 23 -1.60 10.34 -19.75
CA ALA A 23 -3.04 10.47 -19.70
C ALA A 23 -3.73 9.47 -18.74
N LYS A 24 -4.83 9.96 -18.14
CA LYS A 24 -5.87 9.18 -17.47
C LYS A 24 -6.29 8.00 -18.34
N ASP A 25 -6.00 6.78 -17.88
CA ASP A 25 -6.75 5.62 -18.33
C ASP A 25 -8.16 5.72 -17.73
N GLN A 26 -9.18 5.78 -18.61
CA GLN A 26 -10.57 5.79 -18.22
C GLN A 26 -10.95 4.39 -17.71
N LEU A 27 -10.80 4.17 -16.40
CA LEU A 27 -11.49 3.07 -15.75
C LEU A 27 -12.98 3.38 -15.80
N GLY A 28 -13.71 2.60 -16.60
CA GLY A 28 -15.15 2.67 -16.72
C GLY A 28 -15.82 2.72 -15.36
N GLU A 29 -16.70 3.71 -15.21
CA GLU A 29 -17.54 3.94 -14.05
C GLU A 29 -18.44 2.71 -13.82
N VAL A 30 -17.98 1.83 -12.94
CA VAL A 30 -18.87 0.94 -12.18
C VAL A 30 -19.17 1.69 -10.89
N VAL A 31 -20.29 2.42 -10.85
CA VAL A 31 -20.87 2.88 -9.58
C VAL A 31 -21.46 1.68 -8.85
N THR A 32 -20.59 0.86 -8.30
CA THR A 32 -20.84 0.22 -7.01
C THR A 32 -20.01 1.03 -6.01
N GLU A 33 -20.58 1.40 -4.87
CA GLU A 33 -19.98 2.29 -3.86
C GLU A 33 -18.70 1.72 -3.19
N ARG A 34 -17.62 1.46 -3.96
CA ARG A 34 -16.29 1.20 -3.43
C ARG A 34 -15.67 2.52 -2.97
N ASN A 35 -16.18 3.00 -1.85
CA ASN A 35 -15.70 4.21 -1.20
C ASN A 35 -14.47 3.88 -0.35
N GLU A 36 -13.30 4.37 -0.78
CA GLU A 36 -12.02 4.16 -0.09
C GLU A 36 -12.04 4.54 1.39
N SER A 37 -12.80 5.56 1.79
CA SER A 37 -12.89 5.94 3.21
C SER A 37 -13.63 4.90 4.05
N ILE A 38 -14.69 4.29 3.49
CA ILE A 38 -15.44 3.20 4.12
C ILE A 38 -14.58 1.95 4.16
N CYS A 39 -13.93 1.61 3.05
CA CYS A 39 -13.02 0.47 2.98
C CYS A 39 -11.86 0.61 3.98
N LYS A 40 -11.28 1.81 4.13
CA LYS A 40 -10.23 2.06 5.13
C LYS A 40 -10.71 1.78 6.55
N GLN A 41 -11.92 2.19 6.90
CA GLN A 41 -12.49 1.92 8.23
C GLN A 41 -12.68 0.41 8.45
N LYS A 42 -13.28 -0.28 7.48
CA LYS A 42 -13.51 -1.73 7.53
C LYS A 42 -12.21 -2.52 7.56
N PHE A 43 -11.26 -2.16 6.70
CA PHE A 43 -9.90 -2.69 6.67
C PHE A 43 -9.23 -2.57 8.03
N THR A 44 -9.26 -1.37 8.63
CA THR A 44 -8.65 -1.12 9.94
C THR A 44 -9.26 -2.01 11.02
N GLN A 45 -10.59 -2.10 11.06
CA GLN A 45 -11.31 -2.94 12.02
C GLN A 45 -10.94 -4.43 11.86
N GLU A 46 -10.96 -4.93 10.64
CA GLU A 46 -10.66 -6.34 10.37
C GLU A 46 -9.18 -6.66 10.61
N LEU A 47 -8.27 -5.75 10.25
CA LEU A 47 -6.85 -5.88 10.51
C LEU A 47 -6.58 -6.02 12.02
N PHE A 48 -7.27 -5.22 12.84
CA PHE A 48 -7.20 -5.37 14.30
C PHE A 48 -7.77 -6.70 14.79
N THR A 49 -8.83 -7.22 14.17
CA THR A 49 -9.34 -8.56 14.49
C THR A 49 -8.31 -9.64 14.19
N GLN A 50 -7.69 -9.63 13.01
CA GLN A 50 -6.62 -10.57 12.67
C GLN A 50 -5.41 -10.40 13.60
N GLN A 51 -5.03 -9.17 13.94
CA GLN A 51 -3.92 -8.89 14.86
C GLN A 51 -4.20 -9.46 16.27
N ARG A 52 -5.43 -9.38 16.76
CA ARG A 52 -5.84 -10.02 18.03
C ARG A 52 -5.76 -11.53 17.95
N ILE A 53 -6.17 -12.13 16.83
CA ILE A 53 -6.06 -13.58 16.63
C ILE A 53 -4.59 -14.02 16.67
N PHE A 54 -3.75 -13.33 15.90
CA PHE A 54 -2.31 -13.57 15.82
C PHE A 54 -1.60 -13.46 17.18
N SER A 55 -1.93 -12.41 17.96
CA SER A 55 -1.24 -12.09 19.21
C SER A 55 -1.66 -12.92 20.42
N SER A 56 -2.85 -13.52 20.40
CA SER A 56 -3.38 -14.28 21.53
C SER A 56 -2.81 -15.71 21.56
N ASP A 57 -2.08 -16.04 22.63
CA ASP A 57 -1.61 -17.39 22.96
C ASP A 57 -2.73 -18.42 23.16
N ARG A 58 -3.94 -17.96 23.52
CA ARG A 58 -5.15 -18.78 23.59
C ARG A 58 -5.57 -19.38 22.23
N ASN A 59 -5.07 -18.85 21.13
CA ASN A 59 -5.29 -19.40 19.80
C ASN A 59 -4.18 -20.41 19.46
N GLY A 60 -4.55 -21.55 18.87
CA GLY A 60 -3.58 -22.50 18.36
C GLY A 60 -2.69 -21.90 17.27
N SER A 61 -1.48 -22.46 17.13
CA SER A 61 -0.46 -22.03 16.16
C SER A 61 -1.01 -21.86 14.74
N ASP A 62 -1.86 -22.77 14.26
CA ASP A 62 -2.47 -22.70 12.93
C ASP A 62 -3.34 -21.45 12.74
N LYS A 63 -4.21 -21.14 13.71
CA LYS A 63 -5.07 -19.95 13.65
C LYS A 63 -4.24 -18.67 13.65
N ARG A 64 -3.17 -18.64 14.45
CA ARG A 64 -2.24 -17.52 14.51
C ARG A 64 -1.48 -17.35 13.20
N ARG A 65 -1.05 -18.46 12.58
CA ARG A 65 -0.38 -18.46 11.27
C ARG A 65 -1.31 -17.99 10.16
N ILE A 66 -2.56 -18.43 10.13
CA ILE A 66 -3.54 -17.96 9.14
C ILE A 66 -3.75 -16.45 9.28
N ALA A 67 -3.90 -15.94 10.51
CA ALA A 67 -4.06 -14.51 10.75
C ALA A 67 -2.83 -13.71 10.30
N GLU A 68 -1.62 -14.18 10.62
CA GLU A 68 -0.36 -13.59 10.14
C GLU A 68 -0.33 -13.49 8.61
N ARG A 69 -0.68 -14.58 7.91
CA ARG A 69 -0.68 -14.60 6.44
C ARG A 69 -1.73 -13.69 5.82
N LYS A 70 -2.93 -13.62 6.39
CA LYS A 70 -3.97 -12.68 5.96
C LYS A 70 -3.51 -11.23 6.10
N ILE A 71 -2.87 -10.90 7.22
CA ILE A 71 -2.30 -9.57 7.46
C ILE A 71 -1.23 -9.23 6.42
N GLU A 72 -0.31 -10.15 6.16
CA GLU A 72 0.79 -9.92 5.21
C GLU A 72 0.28 -9.77 3.77
N ALA A 73 -0.59 -10.67 3.33
CA ALA A 73 -1.20 -10.60 2.00
C ALA A 73 -1.94 -9.29 1.77
N ALA A 74 -2.72 -8.84 2.76
CA ALA A 74 -3.44 -7.58 2.67
C ALA A 74 -2.52 -6.35 2.66
N ARG A 75 -1.42 -6.37 3.42
CA ARG A 75 -0.40 -5.30 3.38
C ARG A 75 0.30 -5.25 2.04
N GLN A 76 0.67 -6.40 1.49
CA GLN A 76 1.25 -6.49 0.16
C GLN A 76 0.29 -5.94 -0.89
N LYS A 77 -0.99 -6.35 -0.85
CA LYS A 77 -2.02 -5.84 -1.74
C LYS A 77 -2.14 -4.32 -1.69
N TYR A 78 -2.14 -3.73 -0.50
CA TYR A 78 -2.16 -2.28 -0.34
C TYR A 78 -0.91 -1.62 -0.93
N ASN A 79 0.28 -2.20 -0.71
CA ASN A 79 1.51 -1.67 -1.27
C ASN A 79 1.50 -1.69 -2.82
N ASP A 80 0.88 -2.71 -3.41
CA ASP A 80 0.81 -2.88 -4.86
C ASP A 80 -0.25 -1.99 -5.51
N THR A 81 -1.41 -1.80 -4.87
CA THR A 81 -2.56 -1.11 -5.49
C THR A 81 -2.84 0.28 -4.92
N ALA A 82 -2.30 0.61 -3.75
CA ALA A 82 -2.65 1.79 -2.96
C ALA A 82 -4.17 1.94 -2.66
N SER A 83 -4.95 0.84 -2.72
CA SER A 83 -6.39 0.80 -2.45
C SER A 83 -6.70 0.05 -1.15
N PHE A 84 -7.45 0.68 -0.24
CA PHE A 84 -7.95 0.01 0.95
C PHE A 84 -9.06 -0.97 0.63
N CYS A 85 -9.85 -0.74 -0.43
CA CYS A 85 -10.87 -1.69 -0.85
C CYS A 85 -10.24 -3.01 -1.32
N ASP A 86 -9.23 -2.95 -2.19
CA ASP A 86 -8.54 -4.15 -2.66
C ASP A 86 -7.82 -4.88 -1.52
N ALA A 87 -7.15 -4.14 -0.62
CA ALA A 87 -6.50 -4.72 0.55
C ALA A 87 -7.49 -5.35 1.53
N TYR A 88 -8.68 -4.75 1.70
CA TYR A 88 -9.75 -5.31 2.53
C TYR A 88 -10.31 -6.60 1.94
N ASP A 89 -10.57 -6.63 0.64
CA ASP A 89 -11.05 -7.82 -0.05
C ASP A 89 -10.02 -8.96 0.07
N GLU A 90 -8.73 -8.65 -0.10
CA GLU A 90 -7.64 -9.60 0.13
C GLU A 90 -7.63 -10.10 1.58
N LEU A 91 -7.73 -9.22 2.58
CA LEU A 91 -7.75 -9.60 4.00
C LEU A 91 -8.87 -10.60 4.34
N LEU A 92 -10.05 -10.40 3.74
CA LEU A 92 -11.21 -11.27 3.94
C LEU A 92 -11.05 -12.62 3.24
N THR A 93 -10.62 -12.59 1.99
CA THR A 93 -10.70 -13.76 1.09
C THR A 93 -9.42 -14.59 1.07
N PHE A 94 -8.28 -14.02 1.44
CA PHE A 94 -7.00 -14.72 1.43
C PHE A 94 -7.05 -15.97 2.31
N ASN A 95 -6.61 -17.09 1.72
CA ASN A 95 -6.47 -18.37 2.38
C ASN A 95 -5.12 -18.98 2.00
N PRO A 96 -4.23 -19.27 2.97
CA PRO A 96 -2.92 -19.84 2.65
C PRO A 96 -3.08 -21.27 2.10
N GLU A 97 -2.36 -21.57 1.02
CA GLU A 97 -2.32 -22.91 0.42
C GLU A 97 -1.71 -23.96 1.36
N THR A 98 -0.76 -23.54 2.19
CA THR A 98 -0.09 -24.38 3.19
C THR A 98 0.18 -23.56 4.46
N LEU A 99 0.17 -24.26 5.60
CA LEU A 99 0.57 -23.74 6.92
C LEU A 99 2.02 -24.08 7.26
N ASP A 100 2.77 -24.64 6.32
CA ASP A 100 4.20 -24.87 6.49
C ASP A 100 4.91 -23.54 6.77
N ARG A 101 5.90 -23.63 7.65
CA ARG A 101 6.68 -22.48 8.07
C ARG A 101 7.49 -21.93 6.89
N ARG A 102 7.45 -20.62 6.70
CA ARG A 102 8.28 -19.89 5.74
C ARG A 102 9.33 -19.04 6.49
N PRO A 103 10.44 -18.67 5.83
CA PRO A 103 11.37 -17.69 6.39
C PRO A 103 10.62 -16.39 6.73
N GLY A 104 10.86 -15.86 7.94
CA GLY A 104 10.22 -14.64 8.44
C GLY A 104 8.98 -14.87 9.29
N ASP A 105 8.43 -16.08 9.34
CA ASP A 105 7.25 -16.38 10.16
C ASP A 105 7.53 -16.24 11.66
N ALA A 106 6.51 -15.74 12.36
CA ALA A 106 6.46 -15.79 13.80
C ALA A 106 6.56 -17.24 14.32
N GLN A 107 7.23 -17.37 15.47
CA GLN A 107 7.29 -18.62 16.21
C GLN A 107 6.19 -18.67 17.25
N PHE A 108 5.50 -19.80 17.26
CA PHE A 108 4.45 -20.10 18.21
C PHE A 108 4.94 -21.29 19.01
N ASP A 109 5.17 -21.04 20.30
CA ASP A 109 5.57 -22.05 21.27
C ASP A 109 4.40 -22.98 21.64
#